data_AF-X1T7X5-F1
#
_entry.id   AF-X1T7X5-F1
#
_cell.length_a   1.000
_cell.length_b   1.000
_cell.length_c   1.000
_cell.angle_alpha   90.00
_cell.angle_beta   90.00
_cell.angle_gamma   90.00
#
_symmetry.space_group_name_H-M   'P 1'
#
loop_
_entity.id
_entity.type
_entity.pdbx_description
1 polymer ?
#
loop_
_entity_poly.entity_id
_entity_poly.type
_entity_poly.pdbx_seq_one_letter_code
_entity_poly.pdbx_strand_id
1 'polypeptide(L)'
;MPVIQGENGVVVFVLDCFQGEESHGKNVLGIIRKSSFDRGKVEIVDLGYAINKKEYLKALTTISDWVQNNPMARVVVNLSFGSYSYDKLEHTLIRELSNRGVVIVAAAGNENTSSECYPAAYGEAIAVAAVSNL
;
A
#
# COMPACT_ATOMS: atom_id res chain seq x y z
N MET A 1 12.88 14.34 2.36
CA MET A 1 12.40 12.98 2.03
C MET A 1 12.91 12.05 3.12
N PRO A 2 12.09 11.13 3.68
CA PRO A 2 12.58 10.23 4.70
C PRO A 2 13.60 9.28 4.07
N VAL A 3 14.78 9.21 4.68
CA VAL A 3 15.84 8.26 4.34
C VAL A 3 15.43 6.93 4.96
N ILE A 4 14.98 5.99 4.13
CA ILE A 4 14.61 4.66 4.59
C ILE A 4 15.92 3.85 4.65
N GLN A 5 16.47 3.67 5.86
CA GLN A 5 17.70 2.91 6.08
C GLN A 5 17.50 1.43 5.76
N GLY A 6 18.57 0.77 5.28
CA GLY A 6 18.51 -0.64 4.89
C GLY A 6 18.40 -1.58 6.08
N GLU A 7 17.42 -2.48 6.03
CA GLU A 7 17.11 -3.40 7.11
C GLU A 7 17.01 -4.85 6.58
N ASN A 8 17.58 -5.79 7.34
CA ASN A 8 17.28 -7.21 7.19
C ASN A 8 15.96 -7.50 7.91
N GLY A 9 14.81 -7.35 7.23
CA GLY A 9 13.51 -7.52 7.86
C GLY A 9 12.31 -7.30 6.95
N VAL A 10 11.12 -7.39 7.53
CA VAL A 10 9.86 -7.06 6.86
C VAL A 10 9.58 -5.58 7.03
N VAL A 11 9.33 -4.87 5.92
CA VAL A 11 8.92 -3.47 5.90
C VAL A 11 7.53 -3.37 5.28
N VAL A 12 6.61 -2.72 5.99
CA VAL A 12 5.25 -2.44 5.51
C VAL A 12 5.14 -0.96 5.19
N PHE A 13 4.96 -0.61 3.92
CA PHE A 13 4.62 0.75 3.51
C PHE A 13 3.10 0.91 3.52
N VAL A 14 2.60 1.85 4.30
CA VAL A 14 1.20 2.27 4.30
C VAL A 14 1.12 3.58 3.52
N LEU A 15 0.60 3.52 2.31
CA LEU A 15 0.32 4.73 1.54
C LEU A 15 -1.02 5.29 2.02
N ASP A 16 -1.02 6.54 2.47
CA ASP A 16 -2.21 7.20 3.01
C ASP A 16 -2.51 8.47 2.21
N CYS A 17 -3.79 8.67 1.92
CA CYS A 17 -4.30 9.81 1.16
C CYS A 17 -5.37 10.61 1.94
N PHE A 18 -5.46 10.38 3.25
CA PHE A 18 -6.38 11.06 4.14
C PHE A 18 -5.56 11.83 5.19
N GLN A 19 -5.87 13.11 5.42
CA GLN A 19 -5.24 13.90 6.49
C GLN A 19 -6.23 14.19 7.63
N GLY A 20 -5.71 14.29 8.86
CA GLY A 20 -6.47 14.60 10.09
C GLY A 20 -5.79 14.07 11.36
N GLU A 21 -6.17 14.61 12.53
CA GLU A 21 -5.69 14.08 13.82
C GLU A 21 -6.10 12.59 14.01
N GLU A 22 -7.23 12.20 13.42
CA GLU A 22 -7.74 10.84 13.22
C GLU A 22 -7.68 10.41 11.72
N SER A 23 -6.52 10.55 11.06
CA SER A 23 -6.44 10.14 9.65
C SER A 23 -6.69 8.64 9.46
N HIS A 24 -7.30 8.27 8.33
CA HIS A 24 -7.56 6.89 7.96
C HIS A 24 -6.29 6.02 8.04
N GLY A 25 -5.14 6.51 7.55
CA GLY A 25 -3.87 5.79 7.65
C GLY A 25 -3.32 5.63 9.06
N LYS A 26 -3.61 6.55 10.02
CA LYS A 26 -3.23 6.34 11.43
C LYS A 26 -3.97 5.17 12.05
N ASN A 27 -5.26 4.98 11.70
CA ASN A 27 -6.04 3.84 12.17
C ASN A 27 -5.50 2.53 11.57
N VAL A 28 -5.22 2.51 10.27
CA VAL A 28 -4.59 1.37 9.58
C VAL A 28 -3.24 1.03 10.20
N LEU A 29 -2.39 2.04 10.41
CA LEU A 29 -1.09 1.90 11.09
C LEU A 29 -1.25 1.30 12.48
N GLY A 30 -2.23 1.77 13.26
CA GLY A 30 -2.53 1.26 14.59
C GLY A 30 -2.87 -0.23 14.59
N ILE A 31 -3.64 -0.70 13.60
CA ILE A 31 -3.98 -2.12 13.44
C ILE A 31 -2.73 -2.93 13.07
N ILE A 32 -1.95 -2.47 12.09
CA ILE A 32 -0.74 -3.18 11.64
C ILE A 32 0.27 -3.29 12.79
N ARG A 33 0.54 -2.20 13.51
CA ARG A 33 1.49 -2.20 14.65
C ARG A 33 1.04 -3.10 15.79
N LYS A 34 -0.27 -3.14 16.10
CA LYS A 34 -0.81 -4.09 17.09
C LYS A 34 -0.64 -5.55 16.66
N SER A 35 -0.62 -5.81 15.36
CA SER A 35 -0.58 -7.16 14.78
C SER A 35 0.81 -7.62 14.34
N SER A 36 1.79 -6.71 14.22
CA SER A 36 3.14 -7.03 13.75
C SER A 36 4.03 -7.65 14.83
N PHE A 37 3.64 -7.55 16.11
CA PHE A 37 4.40 -8.05 17.27
C PHE A 37 5.88 -7.60 17.27
N ASP A 38 6.15 -6.37 16.80
CA ASP A 38 7.49 -5.78 16.66
C ASP A 38 8.46 -6.57 15.75
N ARG A 39 7.96 -7.43 14.86
CA ARG A 39 8.79 -8.26 13.94
C ARG A 39 9.11 -7.59 12.61
N GLY A 40 8.63 -6.37 12.40
CA GLY A 40 8.83 -5.63 11.16
C GLY A 40 8.53 -4.15 11.34
N LYS A 41 9.06 -3.34 10.43
CA LYS A 41 8.90 -1.90 10.43
C LYS A 41 7.65 -1.50 9.65
N VAL A 42 6.97 -0.46 10.11
CA VAL A 42 5.83 0.13 9.39
C VAL A 42 6.10 1.60 9.13
N GLU A 43 6.14 1.95 7.85
CA GLU A 43 6.41 3.30 7.34
C GLU A 43 5.15 3.88 6.71
N ILE A 44 4.80 5.11 7.06
CA ILE A 44 3.71 5.83 6.38
C ILE A 44 4.30 6.65 5.24
N VAL A 45 3.68 6.54 4.06
CA VAL A 45 3.91 7.44 2.93
C VAL A 45 2.69 8.31 2.76
N ASP A 46 2.79 9.58 3.19
CA ASP A 46 1.74 10.57 3.04
C ASP A 46 1.65 11.04 1.58
N LEU A 47 0.51 10.79 0.94
CA LEU A 47 0.18 11.18 -0.44
C LEU A 47 -0.58 12.52 -0.50
N GLY A 48 -0.83 13.16 0.66
CA GLY A 48 -1.62 14.38 0.79
C GLY A 48 -3.12 14.12 0.93
N TYR A 49 -3.93 15.14 0.63
CA TYR A 49 -5.39 15.06 0.69
C TYR A 49 -5.97 14.49 -0.61
N ALA A 50 -6.80 13.45 -0.48
CA ALA A 50 -7.32 12.63 -1.58
C ALA A 50 -6.22 11.92 -2.38
N ILE A 51 -6.60 10.96 -3.24
CA ILE A 51 -5.64 10.24 -4.08
C ILE A 51 -5.06 11.22 -5.10
N ASN A 52 -3.92 11.84 -4.77
CA ASN A 52 -3.13 12.59 -5.71
C ASN A 52 -2.36 11.59 -6.58
N LYS A 53 -2.86 11.32 -7.79
CA LYS A 53 -2.27 10.36 -8.73
C LYS A 53 -0.76 10.57 -8.94
N LYS A 54 -0.29 11.82 -9.01
CA LYS A 54 1.12 12.11 -9.23
C LYS A 54 1.97 11.66 -8.04
N GLU A 55 1.57 12.01 -6.82
CA GLU A 55 2.32 11.61 -5.62
C GLU A 55 2.17 10.10 -5.37
N TYR A 56 1.03 9.51 -5.69
CA TYR A 56 0.83 8.06 -5.61
C TYR A 56 1.77 7.29 -6.54
N LEU A 57 1.80 7.62 -7.84
CA LEU A 57 2.69 6.96 -8.79
C LEU A 57 4.16 7.18 -8.42
N LYS A 58 4.51 8.38 -7.96
CA LYS A 58 5.86 8.69 -7.46
C LYS A 58 6.22 7.86 -6.22
N ALA A 59 5.28 7.62 -5.32
CA ALA A 59 5.48 6.75 -4.16
C ALA A 59 5.76 5.31 -4.59
N LEU A 60 5.00 4.76 -5.55
CA LEU A 60 5.26 3.42 -6.11
C LEU A 60 6.66 3.33 -6.72
N THR A 61 7.06 4.32 -7.54
CA THR A 61 8.42 4.37 -8.11
C THR A 61 9.49 4.46 -7.04
N THR A 62 9.30 5.32 -6.03
CA THR A 62 10.24 5.48 -4.92
C THR A 62 10.42 4.19 -4.12
N ILE A 63 9.33 3.44 -3.90
CA ILE A 63 9.40 2.12 -3.24
C ILE A 63 10.12 1.11 -4.13
N SER A 64 9.89 1.11 -5.45
CA SER A 64 10.60 0.23 -6.38
C SER A 64 12.11 0.47 -6.32
N ASP A 65 12.54 1.74 -6.37
CA ASP A 65 13.93 2.14 -6.24
C ASP A 65 14.50 1.72 -4.88
N TRP A 66 13.73 1.88 -3.80
CA TRP A 66 14.16 1.45 -2.48
C TRP A 66 14.35 -0.07 -2.40
N VAL A 67 13.40 -0.86 -2.90
CA VAL A 67 13.48 -2.33 -2.94
C VAL A 67 14.71 -2.78 -3.71
N GLN A 68 15.00 -2.14 -4.85
CA GLN A 68 16.19 -2.43 -5.65
C GLN A 68 17.50 -2.20 -4.88
N ASN A 69 17.54 -1.18 -4.03
CA ASN A 69 18.70 -0.88 -3.19
C ASN A 69 18.75 -1.68 -1.89
N ASN A 70 17.70 -2.44 -1.57
CA ASN A 70 17.56 -3.22 -0.34
C ASN A 70 17.11 -4.66 -0.63
N PRO A 71 17.91 -5.46 -1.36
CA PRO A 71 17.49 -6.76 -1.89
C PRO A 71 17.18 -7.82 -0.81
N MET A 72 17.64 -7.61 0.42
CA MET A 72 17.36 -8.50 1.55
C MET A 72 16.06 -8.17 2.28
N ALA A 73 15.46 -7.00 2.02
CA ALA A 73 14.19 -6.62 2.61
C ALA A 73 13.04 -7.48 2.06
N ARG A 74 11.99 -7.64 2.86
CA ARG A 74 10.71 -8.20 2.43
C ARG A 74 9.66 -7.11 2.57
N VAL A 75 9.02 -6.73 1.48
CA VAL A 75 8.19 -5.53 1.46
C VAL A 75 6.74 -5.87 1.23
N VAL A 76 5.88 -5.23 2.02
CA VAL A 76 4.43 -5.20 1.82
C VAL A 76 4.03 -3.76 1.56
N VAL A 77 3.19 -3.53 0.55
CA VAL A 77 2.57 -2.23 0.30
C VAL A 77 1.08 -2.35 0.56
N ASN A 78 0.58 -1.59 1.53
CA ASN A 78 -0.83 -1.54 1.89
C ASN A 78 -1.48 -0.30 1.26
N LEU A 79 -2.55 -0.54 0.49
CA LEU A 79 -3.32 0.43 -0.27
C LEU A 79 -4.78 0.38 0.19
N SER A 80 -5.08 0.96 1.35
CA SER A 80 -6.44 1.00 1.91
C SER A 80 -7.30 2.08 1.25
N PHE A 81 -7.29 2.12 -0.08
CA PHE A 81 -8.06 3.01 -0.94
C PHE A 81 -8.19 2.37 -2.33
N GLY A 82 -9.05 2.91 -3.18
CA GLY A 82 -9.18 2.43 -4.55
C GLY A 82 -10.05 3.32 -5.42
N SER A 83 -10.18 2.96 -6.68
CA SER A 83 -11.01 3.62 -7.68
C SER A 83 -11.60 2.60 -8.67
N TYR A 84 -12.71 2.95 -9.31
CA TYR A 84 -13.36 2.12 -10.33
C TYR A 84 -12.81 2.32 -11.75
N SER A 85 -11.65 2.98 -11.87
CA SER A 85 -11.02 3.27 -13.16
C SER A 85 -9.69 2.53 -13.26
N TYR A 86 -9.58 1.64 -14.24
CA TYR A 86 -8.31 1.02 -14.59
C TYR A 86 -7.28 2.07 -15.01
N ASP A 87 -6.05 1.94 -14.50
CA ASP A 87 -4.93 2.78 -14.92
C ASP A 87 -3.73 1.95 -15.38
N LYS A 88 -3.35 2.12 -16.66
CA LYS A 88 -2.25 1.35 -17.25
C LYS A 88 -0.91 1.61 -16.57
N LEU A 89 -0.64 2.83 -16.14
CA LEU A 89 0.64 3.20 -15.54
C LEU A 89 0.72 2.70 -14.09
N GLU A 90 -0.36 2.85 -13.32
CA GLU A 90 -0.50 2.25 -11.99
C GLU A 90 -0.28 0.73 -12.05
N HIS A 91 -0.98 0.04 -12.96
CA HIS A 91 -0.85 -1.41 -13.14
C HIS A 91 0.57 -1.82 -13.52
N THR A 92 1.24 -1.04 -14.37
CA THR A 92 2.64 -1.30 -14.76
C THR A 92 3.57 -1.22 -13.55
N LEU A 93 3.41 -0.21 -12.69
CA LEU A 93 4.23 -0.03 -11.49
C LEU A 93 3.93 -1.10 -10.42
N ILE A 94 2.66 -1.46 -10.24
CA ILE A 94 2.24 -2.55 -9.34
C ILE A 94 2.83 -3.88 -9.80
N ARG A 95 2.78 -4.18 -11.10
CA ARG A 95 3.43 -5.37 -11.67
C ARG A 95 4.93 -5.36 -11.46
N GLU A 96 5.59 -4.22 -11.65
CA GLU A 96 7.02 -4.10 -11.41
C GLU A 96 7.38 -4.41 -9.95
N LEU A 97 6.66 -3.84 -8.99
CA LEU A 97 6.83 -4.12 -7.56
C LEU A 97 6.61 -5.61 -7.26
N SER A 98 5.52 -6.20 -7.75
CA SER A 98 5.21 -7.62 -7.58
C SER A 98 6.32 -8.52 -8.14
N ASN A 99 6.83 -8.21 -9.33
CA ASN A 99 7.94 -8.95 -9.95
C ASN A 99 9.25 -8.89 -9.14
N ARG A 100 9.40 -7.86 -8.29
CA ARG A 100 10.51 -7.71 -7.34
C ARG A 100 10.25 -8.39 -5.98
N GLY A 101 9.14 -9.11 -5.84
CA GLY A 101 8.77 -9.82 -4.62
C GLY A 101 8.08 -8.96 -3.57
N VAL A 102 7.57 -7.78 -3.95
CA VAL A 102 6.75 -6.93 -3.08
C VAL A 102 5.33 -7.47 -3.04
N VAL A 103 4.77 -7.65 -1.85
CA VAL A 103 3.36 -8.04 -1.68
C VAL A 103 2.48 -6.80 -1.71
N ILE A 104 1.52 -6.77 -2.62
CA ILE A 104 0.55 -5.67 -2.75
C ILE A 104 -0.76 -6.09 -2.09
N VAL A 105 -1.25 -5.30 -1.13
CA VAL A 105 -2.53 -5.53 -0.44
C VAL A 105 -3.41 -4.31 -0.65
N ALA A 106 -4.63 -4.50 -1.16
CA ALA A 106 -5.52 -3.41 -1.51
C ALA A 106 -6.97 -3.65 -1.11
N ALA A 107 -7.69 -2.57 -0.80
CA ALA A 107 -9.09 -2.63 -0.39
C ALA A 107 -10.01 -2.92 -1.58
N ALA A 108 -10.96 -3.85 -1.41
CA ALA A 108 -11.93 -4.23 -2.44
C ALA A 108 -13.01 -3.16 -2.73
N GLY A 109 -13.07 -2.08 -1.94
CA GLY A 109 -14.12 -1.05 -2.01
C GLY A 109 -15.23 -1.24 -0.97
N ASN A 110 -16.03 -0.20 -0.78
CA ASN A 110 -17.07 -0.11 0.26
C ASN A 110 -18.49 0.11 -0.32
N GLU A 111 -18.63 0.02 -1.64
CA GLU A 111 -19.85 0.36 -2.37
C GLU A 111 -20.79 -0.85 -2.58
N ASN A 112 -20.47 -2.01 -2.01
CA ASN A 112 -21.28 -3.24 -2.10
C ASN A 112 -21.63 -3.61 -3.55
N THR A 113 -20.61 -3.67 -4.41
CA THR A 113 -20.73 -3.99 -5.84
C THR A 113 -19.72 -5.06 -6.23
N SER A 114 -19.99 -5.75 -7.34
CA SER A 114 -19.02 -6.64 -7.99
C SER A 114 -18.14 -5.91 -9.01
N SER A 115 -18.29 -4.59 -9.16
CA SER A 115 -17.43 -3.77 -10.02
C SER A 115 -15.98 -3.86 -9.56
N GLU A 116 -15.06 -3.97 -10.52
CA GLU A 116 -13.63 -4.02 -10.25
C GLU A 116 -13.16 -2.72 -9.59
N CYS A 117 -12.64 -2.84 -8.36
CA CYS A 117 -11.99 -1.75 -7.64
C CYS A 117 -10.47 -1.88 -7.78
N TYR A 118 -9.83 -0.89 -8.38
CA TYR A 118 -8.38 -0.84 -8.57
C TYR A 118 -7.72 -0.04 -7.45
N PRO A 119 -6.59 -0.50 -6.88
CA PRO A 119 -5.72 -1.55 -7.41
C PRO A 119 -6.07 -2.99 -7.01
N ALA A 120 -7.09 -3.23 -6.17
CA ALA A 120 -7.42 -4.57 -5.68
C ALA A 120 -7.80 -5.58 -6.79
N ALA A 121 -8.31 -5.11 -7.93
CA ALA A 121 -8.66 -5.93 -9.08
C ALA A 121 -7.46 -6.27 -9.99
N TYR A 122 -6.28 -5.70 -9.76
CA TYR A 122 -5.07 -6.14 -10.49
C TYR A 122 -4.69 -7.56 -10.04
N GLY A 123 -4.25 -8.40 -10.99
CA GLY A 123 -3.90 -9.79 -10.70
C GLY A 123 -2.72 -9.96 -9.73
N GLU A 124 -1.92 -8.91 -9.57
CA GLU A 124 -0.79 -8.84 -8.65
C GLU A 124 -1.17 -8.43 -7.21
N ALA A 125 -2.42 -7.99 -6.98
CA ALA A 125 -2.87 -7.51 -5.67
C ALA A 125 -3.67 -8.57 -4.90
N ILE A 126 -3.45 -8.61 -3.58
CA ILE A 126 -4.35 -9.29 -2.65
C ILE A 126 -5.51 -8.35 -2.35
N ALA A 127 -6.69 -8.68 -2.89
CA ALA A 127 -7.93 -7.95 -2.61
C ALA A 127 -8.47 -8.31 -1.22
N VAL A 128 -8.73 -7.30 -0.39
CA VAL A 128 -9.24 -7.48 0.98
C VAL A 128 -10.60 -6.81 1.14
N ALA A 129 -11.59 -7.59 1.57
CA ALA A 129 -12.93 -7.13 1.94
C ALA A 129 -13.13 -7.19 3.47
N ALA A 130 -14.11 -6.43 3.97
CA ALA A 130 -14.48 -6.46 5.38
C ALA A 130 -15.54 -7.55 5.65
N VAL A 131 -15.44 -8.18 6.82
CA VAL A 131 -16.47 -9.07 7.37
C VAL A 131 -16.94 -8.52 8.71
N SER A 132 -18.17 -8.84 9.10
CA SER A 132 -18.68 -8.58 10.46
C SER A 132 -18.46 -9.80 11.34
N ASN A 133 -18.42 -9.59 12.66
CA ASN A 133 -18.54 -10.69 13.61
C ASN A 133 -19.96 -11.25 13.48
N LEU A 134 -20.07 -12.56 13.21
CA LEU A 134 -21.32 -13.32 13.21
C LEU A 134 -21.76 -13.63 14.65
#